data_AF-A0A2M8NBU7-F1
#
_entry.id   AF-A0A2M8NBU7-F1
#
_cell.length_a   1.000
_cell.length_b   1.000
_cell.length_c   1.000
_cell.angle_alpha   90.00
_cell.angle_beta   90.00
_cell.angle_gamma   90.00
#
_symmetry.space_group_name_H-M   'P 1'
#
loop_
_entity.id
_entity.type
_entity.pdbx_description
1 polymer ?
#
loop_
_entity_poly.entity_id
_entity_poly.type
_entity_poly.pdbx_seq_one_letter_code
_entity_poly.pdbx_strand_id
1 'polypeptide(L)'
;MDDSTTAVLAIMTLVTTLVFTAASALPRLKVTLRPQPAYNKMPSMIGNAIESDRPLHISLGSAGIGGESTVLAVAVAELAYQLAKRATIGDTSPLLTLSNASAFPLAQDTLRRAYQSRGM
;
A
#
# COMPACT_ATOMS: atom_id res chain seq x y z
N MET A 1 27.26 4.84 31.45
CA MET A 1 25.85 5.09 31.07
C MET A 1 25.18 5.39 32.38
N ASP A 2 24.99 6.65 32.68
CA ASP A 2 24.59 7.08 34.03
C ASP A 2 23.09 6.80 34.24
N ASP A 3 22.69 6.54 35.48
CA ASP A 3 21.27 6.26 35.83
C ASP A 3 20.33 7.37 35.34
N SER A 4 20.82 8.60 35.27
CA SER A 4 20.09 9.75 34.69
C SER A 4 19.82 9.61 33.19
N THR A 5 20.76 9.05 32.42
CA THR A 5 20.62 8.90 30.97
C THR A 5 19.63 7.80 30.63
N THR A 6 19.66 6.70 31.39
CA THR A 6 18.70 5.60 31.22
C THR A 6 17.27 6.03 31.59
N ALA A 7 17.11 6.82 32.66
CA ALA A 7 15.82 7.39 33.05
C ALA A 7 15.25 8.31 31.96
N VAL A 8 16.07 9.19 31.38
CA VAL A 8 15.63 10.09 30.30
C VAL A 8 15.20 9.30 29.06
N LEU A 9 15.98 8.28 28.64
CA LEU A 9 15.63 7.43 27.50
C LEU A 9 14.33 6.66 27.76
N ALA A 10 14.16 6.10 28.96
CA ALA A 10 12.94 5.38 29.35
C ALA A 10 11.71 6.30 29.26
N ILE A 11 11.80 7.53 29.79
CA ILE A 11 10.72 8.52 29.71
C ILE A 11 10.43 8.89 28.25
N MET A 12 11.45 9.15 27.42
CA MET A 12 11.25 9.46 26.00
C MET A 12 10.57 8.31 25.25
N THR A 13 10.98 7.06 25.49
CA THR A 13 10.31 5.90 24.87
C THR A 13 8.87 5.76 25.33
N LEU A 14 8.59 5.91 26.63
CA LEU A 14 7.25 5.82 27.19
C LEU A 14 6.33 6.89 26.60
N VAL A 15 6.78 8.15 26.55
CA VAL A 15 6.02 9.27 25.99
C VAL A 15 5.74 9.04 24.50
N THR A 16 6.74 8.60 23.73
CA THR A 16 6.59 8.36 22.30
C THR A 16 5.58 7.23 22.03
N THR A 17 5.67 6.11 22.76
CA THR A 17 4.71 5.01 22.64
C THR A 17 3.31 5.45 23.04
N LEU A 18 3.16 6.18 24.16
CA LEU A 18 1.87 6.69 24.64
C LEU A 18 1.21 7.60 23.60
N VAL A 19 1.96 8.57 23.08
CA VAL A 19 1.48 9.50 22.03
C VAL A 19 1.07 8.74 20.78
N PHE A 20 1.87 7.76 20.35
CA PHE A 20 1.55 6.95 19.18
C PHE A 20 0.25 6.14 19.37
N THR A 21 0.09 5.47 20.52
CA THR A 21 -1.14 4.73 20.83
C THR A 21 -2.37 5.65 20.93
N ALA A 22 -2.23 6.80 21.60
CA ALA A 22 -3.32 7.78 21.69
C ALA A 22 -3.69 8.34 20.31
N ALA A 23 -2.69 8.69 19.49
CA ALA A 23 -2.87 9.14 18.11
C ALA A 23 -3.59 8.09 17.24
N SER A 24 -3.25 6.80 17.42
CA SER A 24 -3.87 5.69 16.69
C SER A 24 -5.32 5.41 17.12
N ALA A 25 -5.70 5.81 18.33
CA ALA A 25 -7.03 5.65 18.88
C ALA A 25 -7.98 6.81 18.50
N LEU A 26 -7.46 7.90 17.91
CA LEU A 26 -8.34 8.96 17.42
C LEU A 26 -9.29 8.40 16.35
N PRO A 27 -10.58 8.79 16.39
CA PRO A 27 -11.53 8.39 15.36
C PRO A 27 -10.98 8.84 14.01
N ARG A 28 -10.81 7.88 13.10
CA ARG A 28 -10.41 8.18 11.72
C ARG A 28 -11.39 9.21 11.17
N LEU A 29 -10.86 10.31 10.65
CA LEU A 29 -11.67 11.33 10.00
C LEU A 29 -12.55 10.62 8.96
N LYS A 30 -13.88 10.71 9.10
CA LYS A 30 -14.80 10.14 8.12
C LYS A 30 -14.76 11.03 6.89
N VAL A 31 -13.75 10.82 6.06
CA VAL A 31 -13.64 11.48 4.76
C VAL A 31 -14.70 10.84 3.85
N THR A 32 -15.78 11.58 3.61
CA THR A 32 -16.78 11.19 2.60
C THR A 32 -16.17 11.44 1.22
N LEU A 33 -15.56 10.41 0.65
CA LEU A 33 -15.04 10.45 -0.71
C LEU A 33 -16.19 10.44 -1.72
N ARG A 34 -16.09 11.23 -2.78
CA ARG A 34 -17.02 11.14 -3.91
C ARG A 34 -16.88 9.75 -4.55
N PRO A 35 -17.98 8.97 -4.71
CA PRO A 35 -17.90 7.68 -5.37
C PRO A 35 -17.48 7.88 -6.83
N GLN A 36 -16.50 7.10 -7.28
CA GLN A 36 -16.12 7.00 -8.69
C GLN A 36 -16.63 5.67 -9.23
N PRO A 37 -17.59 5.66 -10.18
CA PRO A 37 -18.16 4.43 -10.72
C PRO A 37 -17.13 3.47 -11.32
N ALA A 38 -15.98 3.99 -11.76
CA ALA A 38 -14.86 3.19 -12.26
C ALA A 38 -14.38 2.16 -11.22
N TYR A 39 -14.20 2.55 -9.95
CA TYR A 39 -13.74 1.64 -8.89
C TYR A 39 -14.71 0.50 -8.64
N ASN A 40 -16.02 0.73 -8.81
CA ASN A 40 -17.04 -0.30 -8.64
C ASN A 40 -17.00 -1.34 -9.75
N LYS A 41 -16.53 -0.97 -10.95
CA LYS A 41 -16.44 -1.88 -12.11
C LYS A 41 -15.11 -2.63 -12.18
N MET A 42 -14.05 -2.16 -11.50
CA MET A 42 -12.73 -2.80 -11.57
C MET A 42 -12.74 -4.30 -11.21
N PRO A 43 -13.43 -4.77 -10.14
CA PRO A 43 -13.40 -6.18 -9.79
C PRO A 43 -13.93 -7.10 -10.89
N SER A 44 -15.01 -6.72 -11.60
CA SER A 44 -15.55 -7.53 -12.70
C SER A 44 -14.64 -7.48 -13.92
N MET A 45 -14.03 -6.34 -14.23
CA MET A 45 -13.06 -6.23 -15.32
C MET A 45 -11.82 -7.12 -15.08
N ILE A 46 -11.34 -7.17 -13.83
CA ILE A 46 -10.23 -8.06 -13.45
C ILE A 46 -10.65 -9.52 -13.56
N GLY A 47 -11.85 -9.87 -13.07
CA GLY A 47 -12.38 -11.23 -13.20
C GLY A 47 -12.42 -11.69 -14.66
N ASN A 48 -12.98 -10.87 -15.54
CA ASN A 48 -13.03 -11.16 -16.97
C ASN A 48 -11.64 -11.32 -17.60
N ALA A 49 -10.65 -10.51 -17.16
CA ALA A 49 -9.27 -10.63 -17.64
C ALA A 49 -8.64 -11.96 -17.22
N ILE A 50 -8.83 -12.36 -15.95
CA ILE A 50 -8.35 -13.64 -15.41
C ILE A 50 -9.00 -14.82 -16.15
N GLU A 51 -10.33 -14.81 -16.30
CA GLU A 51 -11.06 -15.88 -17.00
C GLU A 51 -10.69 -16.00 -18.48
N SER A 52 -10.20 -14.91 -19.08
CA SER A 52 -9.71 -14.87 -20.46
C SER A 52 -8.21 -15.15 -20.58
N ASP A 53 -7.55 -15.55 -19.49
CA ASP A 53 -6.10 -15.76 -19.39
C ASP A 53 -5.27 -14.56 -19.89
N ARG A 54 -5.71 -13.35 -19.53
CA ARG A 54 -5.04 -12.10 -19.88
C ARG A 54 -4.31 -11.52 -18.67
N PRO A 55 -3.02 -11.16 -18.80
CA PRO A 55 -2.27 -10.55 -17.72
C PRO A 55 -2.85 -9.18 -17.35
N LEU A 56 -2.96 -8.93 -16.05
CA LEU A 56 -3.31 -7.61 -15.53
C LEU A 56 -2.05 -6.73 -15.50
N HIS A 57 -2.04 -5.66 -16.30
CA HIS A 57 -0.98 -4.64 -16.27
C HIS A 57 -1.43 -3.42 -15.45
N ILE A 58 -0.62 -3.04 -14.46
CA ILE A 58 -0.87 -1.92 -13.55
C ILE A 58 0.32 -0.97 -13.61
N SER A 59 0.08 0.32 -13.86
CA SER A 59 1.11 1.35 -13.80
C SER A 59 1.00 2.14 -12.49
N LEU A 60 2.11 2.26 -11.76
CA LEU A 60 2.23 3.15 -10.61
C LEU A 60 2.44 4.62 -11.01
N GLY A 61 2.66 4.88 -12.30
CA GLY A 61 2.92 6.21 -12.83
C GLY A 61 4.29 6.76 -12.43
N SER A 62 4.34 8.09 -12.26
CA SER A 62 5.54 8.87 -11.95
C SER A 62 5.69 9.26 -10.47
N ALA A 63 4.71 8.89 -9.63
CA ALA A 63 4.79 9.14 -8.20
C ALA A 63 5.93 8.34 -7.58
N GLY A 64 6.64 8.95 -6.63
CA GLY A 64 7.78 8.35 -5.96
C GLY A 64 7.81 8.68 -4.47
N ILE A 65 8.65 7.96 -3.73
CA ILE A 65 8.90 8.24 -2.31
C ILE A 65 10.02 9.27 -2.16
N GLY A 66 10.00 10.02 -1.05
CA GLY A 66 11.04 10.99 -0.69
C GLY A 66 10.79 12.42 -1.16
N GLY A 67 9.60 12.72 -1.68
CA GLY A 67 9.22 14.07 -2.11
C GLY A 67 7.72 14.34 -1.97
N GLU A 68 7.23 15.38 -2.66
CA GLU A 68 5.84 15.85 -2.58
C GLU A 68 4.82 14.79 -3.02
N SER A 69 5.20 13.91 -3.95
CA SER A 69 4.33 12.83 -4.46
C SER A 69 4.31 11.57 -3.60
N THR A 70 4.96 11.56 -2.42
CA THR A 70 5.06 10.37 -1.55
C THR A 70 3.69 9.83 -1.16
N VAL A 71 2.76 10.71 -0.79
CA VAL A 71 1.40 10.29 -0.40
C VAL A 71 0.68 9.63 -1.58
N LEU A 72 0.85 10.18 -2.78
CA LEU A 72 0.28 9.60 -4.00
C LEU A 72 0.91 8.25 -4.32
N ALA A 73 2.23 8.10 -4.15
CA ALA A 73 2.93 6.84 -4.38
C ALA A 73 2.38 5.72 -3.47
N VAL A 74 2.16 6.02 -2.19
CA VAL A 74 1.56 5.06 -1.24
C VAL A 74 0.10 4.74 -1.60
N ALA A 75 -0.68 5.74 -1.99
CA ALA A 75 -2.07 5.54 -2.39
C ALA A 75 -2.20 4.65 -3.63
N VAL A 76 -1.36 4.89 -4.65
CA VAL A 76 -1.34 4.07 -5.87
C VAL A 76 -0.81 2.67 -5.59
N ALA A 77 0.17 2.50 -4.71
CA ALA A 77 0.65 1.17 -4.28
C ALA A 77 -0.47 0.36 -3.59
N GLU A 78 -1.26 0.98 -2.72
CA GLU A 78 -2.40 0.29 -2.08
C GLU A 78 -3.48 -0.09 -3.10
N LEU A 79 -3.81 0.79 -4.05
CA LEU A 79 -4.71 0.43 -5.14
C LEU A 79 -4.16 -0.74 -5.95
N ALA A 80 -2.89 -0.68 -6.34
CA ALA A 80 -2.22 -1.74 -7.08
C ALA A 80 -2.22 -3.08 -6.31
N TYR A 81 -2.02 -3.06 -4.98
CA TYR A 81 -2.13 -4.24 -4.13
C TYR A 81 -3.53 -4.86 -4.19
N GLN A 82 -4.59 -4.05 -4.08
CA GLN A 82 -5.97 -4.55 -4.14
C GLN A 82 -6.32 -5.18 -5.50
N LEU A 83 -5.75 -4.65 -6.58
CA LEU A 83 -5.91 -5.19 -7.92
C LEU A 83 -5.08 -6.48 -8.11
N ALA A 84 -3.80 -6.45 -7.74
CA ALA A 84 -2.89 -7.58 -7.84
C ALA A 84 -3.37 -8.78 -7.01
N LYS A 85 -3.85 -8.56 -5.78
CA LYS A 85 -4.42 -9.61 -4.91
C LYS A 85 -5.57 -10.40 -5.57
N ARG A 86 -6.30 -9.78 -6.50
CA ARG A 86 -7.34 -10.45 -7.30
C ARG A 86 -6.72 -11.17 -8.49
N ALA A 87 -5.79 -10.52 -9.20
CA ALA A 87 -5.09 -11.11 -10.34
C ALA A 87 -4.31 -12.38 -10.00
N THR A 88 -3.68 -12.45 -8.82
CA THR A 88 -2.92 -13.63 -8.36
C THR A 88 -3.80 -14.85 -8.05
N ILE A 89 -5.11 -14.81 -8.32
CA ILE A 89 -5.96 -16.02 -8.35
C ILE A 89 -5.76 -16.80 -9.65
N GLY A 90 -5.48 -16.10 -10.76
CA GLY A 90 -5.27 -16.72 -12.06
C GLY A 90 -3.87 -17.30 -12.21
N ASP A 91 -3.68 -18.07 -13.28
CA ASP A 91 -2.39 -18.66 -13.64
C ASP A 91 -1.40 -17.63 -14.23
N THR A 92 -1.93 -16.51 -14.73
CA THR A 92 -1.12 -15.44 -15.31
C THR A 92 -0.76 -14.38 -14.27
N SER A 93 0.55 -14.17 -14.06
CA SER A 93 1.09 -13.18 -13.13
C SER A 93 0.76 -11.73 -13.53
N PRO A 94 0.37 -10.85 -12.59
CA PRO A 94 0.20 -9.43 -12.88
C PRO A 94 1.53 -8.73 -13.15
N LEU A 95 1.52 -7.76 -14.08
CA LEU A 95 2.67 -6.93 -14.42
C LEU A 95 2.51 -5.55 -13.78
N LEU A 96 3.51 -5.11 -13.01
CA LEU A 96 3.58 -3.73 -12.52
C LEU A 96 4.68 -2.95 -13.25
N THR A 97 4.35 -1.73 -13.67
CA THR A 97 5.32 -0.78 -14.25
C THR A 97 5.35 0.53 -13.47
N LEU A 98 6.50 1.20 -13.48
CA LEU A 98 6.73 2.47 -12.80
C LEU A 98 7.73 3.28 -13.62
N SER A 99 7.58 4.62 -13.62
CA SER A 99 8.55 5.52 -14.28
C SER A 99 9.49 6.20 -13.30
N ASN A 100 9.17 6.19 -12.00
CA ASN A 100 10.03 6.72 -10.96
C ASN A 100 10.73 5.60 -10.20
N ALA A 101 12.05 5.54 -10.29
CA ALA A 101 12.86 4.50 -9.64
C ALA A 101 12.69 4.45 -8.12
N SER A 102 12.37 5.58 -7.46
CA SER A 102 12.16 5.57 -6.01
C SER A 102 10.91 4.78 -5.59
N ALA A 103 9.94 4.57 -6.48
CA ALA A 103 8.77 3.73 -6.22
C ALA A 103 9.04 2.22 -6.34
N PHE A 104 10.23 1.80 -6.78
CA PHE A 104 10.53 0.39 -6.99
C PHE A 104 10.33 -0.49 -5.73
N PRO A 105 10.78 -0.09 -4.52
CA PRO A 105 10.53 -0.88 -3.31
C PRO A 105 9.04 -1.03 -2.99
N LEU A 106 8.23 0.00 -3.26
CA LEU A 106 6.78 -0.07 -3.10
C LEU A 106 6.15 -1.06 -4.08
N ALA A 107 6.59 -1.07 -5.34
CA ALA A 107 6.10 -2.01 -6.34
C ALA A 107 6.42 -3.47 -5.97
N GLN A 108 7.66 -3.71 -5.53
CA GLN A 108 8.10 -5.03 -5.09
C GLN A 108 7.32 -5.50 -3.86
N ASP A 109 7.17 -4.64 -2.85
CA ASP A 109 6.38 -4.95 -1.66
C ASP A 109 4.91 -5.23 -2.00
N THR A 110 4.34 -4.46 -2.92
CA THR A 110 2.97 -4.62 -3.41
C THR A 110 2.74 -6.00 -4.02
N LEU A 111 3.60 -6.44 -4.95
CA LEU A 111 3.52 -7.78 -5.54
C LEU A 111 3.72 -8.86 -4.47
N ARG A 112 4.78 -8.72 -3.66
CA ARG A 112 5.12 -9.68 -2.60
C ARG A 112 3.95 -9.89 -1.65
N ARG A 113 3.33 -8.81 -1.17
CA ARG A 113 2.14 -8.87 -0.30
C ARG A 113 0.94 -9.49 -1.00
N ALA A 114 0.74 -9.21 -2.29
CA ALA A 114 -0.36 -9.80 -3.05
C ALA A 114 -0.24 -11.34 -3.11
N TYR A 115 0.95 -11.86 -3.44
CA TYR A 115 1.23 -13.30 -3.42
C TYR A 115 1.16 -13.91 -2.03
N GLN A 116 1.76 -13.27 -1.02
CA GLN A 116 1.70 -13.75 0.36
C GLN A 116 0.27 -13.82 0.91
N SER A 117 -0.62 -12.93 0.45
CA SER A 117 -2.04 -12.97 0.83
C SER A 117 -2.77 -14.23 0.32
N ARG A 118 -2.13 -15.00 -0.57
CA ARG A 118 -2.58 -16.29 -1.11
C ARG A 118 -1.75 -17.48 -0.63
N GLY A 119 -0.78 -17.26 0.25
CA GLY A 119 0.14 -18.31 0.72
C GLY A 119 1.19 -18.72 -0.30
N MET A 120 1.47 -17.84 -1.28
CA MET A 120 2.55 -17.99 -2.26
C MET A 120 3.75 -17.12 -1.90
#